data_AF-A0A3M1B3N6-F1
#
_entry.id   AF-A0A3M1B3N6-F1
#
_cell.length_a   1.000
_cell.length_b   1.000
_cell.length_c   1.000
_cell.angle_alpha   90.00
_cell.angle_beta   90.00
_cell.angle_gamma   90.00
#
_symmetry.space_group_name_H-M   'P 1'
#
loop_
_entity.id
_entity.type
_entity.pdbx_description
1 polymer ?
#
loop_
_entity_poly.entity_id
_entity_poly.type
_entity_poly.pdbx_seq_one_letter_code
_entity_poly.pdbx_strand_id
1 'polypeptide(L)'
;TQINTNHIVAFKPIVVDGLSSYVEVFRSNGTTAFYHSIRDFIVNEINPKMEFILSGNGVSPYQEREQWTDGCNLVAIRPGVALTYDRNPHTEVAFREAGYNVVHARQLLKDIKSGKVNPDEIENTIINLPSNELSRARGGSHCMTCPIERE
;
A
#
# COMPACT_ATOMS: atom_id res chain seq x y z
N THR A 1 0.90 3.38 -2.75
CA THR A 1 1.54 2.19 -3.34
C THR A 1 0.50 1.25 -3.89
N GLN A 2 0.57 0.90 -5.16
CA GLN A 2 -0.28 -0.14 -5.74
C GLN A 2 0.20 -1.52 -5.28
N ILE A 3 -0.65 -2.26 -4.56
CA ILE A 3 -0.32 -3.58 -4.00
C ILE A 3 -1.08 -4.72 -4.68
N ASN A 4 -2.11 -4.39 -5.46
CA ASN A 4 -2.87 -5.30 -6.31
C ASN A 4 -3.35 -4.53 -7.54
N THR A 5 -3.87 -5.22 -8.55
CA THR A 5 -4.38 -4.65 -9.81
C THR A 5 -5.37 -3.50 -9.56
N ASN A 6 -6.23 -3.63 -8.56
CA ASN A 6 -7.26 -2.64 -8.22
C ASN A 6 -7.07 -2.00 -6.83
N HIS A 7 -5.96 -2.25 -6.12
CA HIS A 7 -5.78 -1.74 -4.76
C HIS A 7 -4.53 -0.87 -4.62
N ILE A 8 -4.73 0.37 -4.18
CA ILE A 8 -3.65 1.29 -3.79
C ILE A 8 -3.75 1.60 -2.29
N VAL A 9 -2.64 1.43 -1.58
CA VAL A 9 -2.48 1.95 -0.22
C VAL A 9 -2.12 3.44 -0.29
N ALA A 10 -2.89 4.27 0.42
CA ALA A 10 -2.84 5.72 0.26
C ALA A 10 -2.92 6.47 1.59
N PHE A 11 -2.21 7.60 1.65
CA PHE A 11 -2.38 8.58 2.72
C PHE A 11 -3.50 9.53 2.32
N LYS A 12 -4.64 9.43 3.02
CA LYS A 12 -5.90 10.07 2.65
C LYS A 12 -5.78 11.58 2.36
N PRO A 13 -5.17 12.42 3.22
CA PRO A 13 -5.17 13.87 3.00
C PRO A 13 -4.57 14.28 1.67
N ILE A 14 -3.47 13.64 1.26
CA ILE A 14 -2.77 13.98 0.01
C ILE A 14 -3.40 13.24 -1.17
N VAL A 15 -3.64 11.94 -1.09
CA VAL A 15 -4.02 11.17 -2.28
C VAL A 15 -5.51 11.30 -2.60
N VAL A 16 -6.36 11.31 -1.57
CA VAL A 16 -7.82 11.25 -1.70
C VAL A 16 -8.45 12.63 -1.54
N ASP A 17 -8.09 13.36 -0.48
CA ASP A 17 -8.72 14.66 -0.20
C ASP A 17 -8.15 15.79 -1.07
N GLY A 18 -7.06 15.54 -1.81
CA GLY A 18 -6.48 16.52 -2.74
C GLY A 18 -5.67 17.63 -2.06
N LEU A 19 -5.21 17.45 -0.81
CA LEU A 19 -4.45 18.46 -0.09
C LEU A 19 -3.10 18.71 -0.78
N SER A 20 -3.03 19.79 -1.54
CA SER A 20 -1.86 20.22 -2.33
C SER A 20 -1.39 19.21 -3.38
N SER A 21 -2.32 18.43 -3.96
CA SER A 21 -2.04 17.30 -4.85
C SER A 21 -2.97 17.24 -6.06
N TYR A 22 -3.10 18.38 -6.75
CA TYR A 22 -3.82 18.48 -8.01
C TYR A 22 -3.00 17.86 -9.16
N VAL A 23 -3.70 17.36 -10.18
CA VAL A 23 -3.09 16.76 -11.37
C VAL A 23 -3.56 17.50 -12.61
N GLU A 24 -2.61 18.00 -13.40
CA GLU A 24 -2.86 18.54 -14.73
C GLU A 24 -2.33 17.55 -15.78
N VAL A 25 -3.22 17.13 -16.68
CA VAL A 25 -2.91 16.17 -17.74
C VAL A 25 -2.82 16.90 -19.06
N PHE A 26 -1.65 16.82 -19.71
CA PHE A 26 -1.43 17.35 -21.06
C PHE A 26 -1.53 16.22 -22.08
N ARG A 27 -2.41 16.37 -23.07
CA ARG A 27 -2.62 15.35 -24.11
C ARG A 27 -1.88 15.70 -25.39
N SER A 28 -1.55 14.67 -26.17
CA SER A 28 -0.85 14.81 -27.46
C SER A 28 -1.64 15.63 -28.49
N ASN A 29 -2.97 15.70 -28.37
CA ASN A 29 -3.84 16.53 -29.22
C ASN A 29 -3.90 18.01 -28.77
N GLY A 30 -3.11 18.40 -27.77
CA GLY A 30 -3.05 19.76 -27.24
C GLY A 30 -4.13 20.12 -26.23
N THR A 31 -5.04 19.20 -25.87
CA THR A 31 -6.02 19.46 -24.82
C THR A 31 -5.45 19.18 -23.43
N THR A 32 -6.02 19.84 -22.42
CA THR A 32 -5.68 19.62 -21.02
C THR A 32 -6.88 19.12 -20.23
N ALA A 33 -6.61 18.42 -19.13
CA ALA A 33 -7.61 18.11 -18.11
C ALA A 33 -7.03 18.36 -16.72
N PHE A 34 -7.90 18.72 -15.78
CA PHE A 34 -7.53 19.03 -14.41
C PHE A 34 -8.30 18.16 -13.43
N TYR A 35 -7.59 17.57 -12.47
CA TYR A 35 -8.15 16.76 -11.40
C TYR A 35 -7.76 17.33 -10.04
N HIS A 36 -8.73 17.39 -9.12
CA HIS A 36 -8.54 17.96 -7.79
C HIS A 36 -7.75 17.05 -6.84
N SER A 37 -7.63 15.76 -7.16
CA SER A 37 -6.88 14.79 -6.37
C SER A 37 -6.21 13.75 -7.26
N ILE A 38 -5.19 13.08 -6.72
CA ILE A 38 -4.55 11.92 -7.35
C ILE A 38 -5.58 10.79 -7.53
N ARG A 39 -6.48 10.59 -6.56
CA ARG A 39 -7.56 9.61 -6.65
C ARG A 39 -8.41 9.84 -7.89
N ASP A 40 -8.89 11.06 -8.11
CA ASP A 40 -9.79 11.35 -9.22
C ASP A 40 -9.09 11.16 -10.55
N PHE A 41 -7.82 11.58 -10.66
CA PHE A 41 -7.00 11.28 -11.83
C PHE A 41 -6.91 9.77 -12.09
N ILE A 42 -6.54 8.98 -11.09
CA ILE A 42 -6.37 7.52 -11.25
C ILE A 42 -7.68 6.85 -11.67
N VAL A 43 -8.80 7.21 -11.04
CA VAL A 43 -10.10 6.59 -11.35
C VAL A 43 -10.59 6.96 -12.75
N ASN A 44 -10.37 8.20 -13.20
CA ASN A 44 -10.87 8.66 -14.49
C ASN A 44 -9.95 8.29 -15.67
N GLU A 45 -8.63 8.27 -15.47
CA GLU A 45 -7.66 8.14 -16.58
C GLU A 45 -6.93 6.79 -16.59
N ILE A 46 -6.84 6.08 -15.46
CA ILE A 46 -6.00 4.88 -15.33
C ILE A 46 -6.83 3.62 -15.12
N ASN A 47 -7.63 3.57 -14.05
CA ASN A 47 -8.45 2.40 -13.72
C ASN A 47 -9.72 2.82 -12.97
N PRO A 48 -10.91 2.73 -13.59
CA PRO A 48 -12.17 3.12 -12.97
C PRO A 48 -12.61 2.20 -11.82
N LYS A 49 -11.98 1.03 -11.68
CA LYS A 49 -12.22 0.06 -10.58
C LYS A 49 -11.19 0.19 -9.46
N MET A 50 -10.34 1.21 -9.48
CA MET A 50 -9.32 1.37 -8.45
C MET A 50 -9.94 1.74 -7.10
N GLU A 51 -9.58 0.99 -6.07
CA GLU A 51 -9.94 1.23 -4.67
C GLU A 51 -8.71 1.62 -3.85
N PHE A 52 -8.96 2.39 -2.79
CA PHE A 52 -7.93 3.02 -1.98
C PHE A 52 -8.02 2.53 -0.54
N ILE A 53 -7.01 1.80 -0.10
CA ILE A 53 -6.86 1.33 1.29
C ILE A 53 -6.10 2.41 2.06
N LEU A 54 -6.72 2.98 3.08
CA LEU A 54 -6.20 4.18 3.72
C LEU A 54 -5.28 3.85 4.89
N SER A 55 -4.10 4.46 4.90
CA SER A 55 -3.19 4.43 6.05
C SER A 55 -3.88 5.05 7.28
N GLY A 56 -3.77 4.37 8.43
CA GLY A 56 -4.46 4.75 9.66
C GLY A 56 -5.98 4.78 9.56
N ASN A 57 -6.55 3.98 8.63
CA ASN A 57 -7.96 4.00 8.24
C ASN A 57 -8.51 5.38 7.81
N GLY A 58 -7.61 6.31 7.43
CA GLY A 58 -7.99 7.68 7.08
C GLY A 58 -8.52 8.52 8.24
N VAL A 59 -8.20 8.14 9.48
CA VAL A 59 -8.67 8.81 10.71
C VAL A 59 -7.52 9.50 11.42
N SER A 60 -7.67 10.79 11.72
CA SER A 60 -6.71 11.54 12.55
C SER A 60 -6.86 11.19 14.04
N PRO A 61 -5.79 11.07 14.84
CA PRO A 61 -4.38 11.29 14.50
C PRO A 61 -3.65 10.03 13.97
N TYR A 62 -4.36 8.92 13.74
CA TYR A 62 -3.76 7.64 13.39
C TYR A 62 -3.14 7.66 11.99
N GLN A 63 -3.81 8.27 11.02
CA GLN A 63 -3.30 8.40 9.65
C GLN A 63 -1.96 9.16 9.61
N GLU A 64 -1.79 10.22 10.39
CA GLU A 64 -0.55 11.01 10.41
C GLU A 64 0.57 10.24 11.12
N ARG A 65 0.23 9.55 12.22
CA ARG A 65 1.18 8.69 12.95
C ARG A 65 1.66 7.54 12.09
N GLU A 66 0.76 6.86 11.40
CA GLU A 66 1.13 5.71 10.57
C GLU A 66 1.77 6.12 9.25
N GLN A 67 1.44 7.32 8.74
CA GLN A 67 2.19 7.93 7.64
C GLN A 67 3.64 8.23 8.05
N TRP A 68 3.88 8.69 9.29
CA TRP A 68 5.23 8.90 9.81
C TRP A 68 6.04 7.60 9.90
N THR A 69 5.35 6.47 10.07
CA THR A 69 5.93 5.13 10.19
C THR A 69 5.76 4.31 8.92
N ASP A 70 5.62 5.00 7.79
CA ASP A 70 5.67 4.46 6.43
C ASP A 70 4.52 3.49 6.09
N GLY A 71 3.31 3.72 6.62
CA GLY A 71 2.12 2.89 6.42
C GLY A 71 1.70 2.69 4.96
N CYS A 72 2.09 3.59 4.06
CA CYS A 72 1.83 3.46 2.62
C CYS A 72 3.01 2.85 1.82
N ASN A 73 4.18 2.66 2.42
CA ASN A 73 5.43 2.33 1.72
C ASN A 73 5.69 0.80 1.71
N LEU A 74 4.76 0.09 1.07
CA LEU A 74 4.81 -1.36 0.93
C LEU A 74 5.56 -1.76 -0.34
N VAL A 75 6.26 -2.89 -0.31
CA VAL A 75 6.72 -3.56 -1.54
C VAL A 75 5.77 -4.71 -1.85
N ALA A 76 5.10 -4.63 -3.00
CA ALA A 76 4.35 -5.75 -3.54
C ALA A 76 5.32 -6.75 -4.17
N ILE A 77 5.25 -8.02 -3.77
CA ILE A 77 6.04 -9.10 -4.36
C ILE A 77 5.31 -9.77 -5.52
N ARG A 78 3.98 -9.77 -5.49
CA ARG A 78 3.06 -10.11 -6.58
C ARG A 78 1.71 -9.43 -6.35
N PRO A 79 0.80 -9.35 -7.33
CA PRO A 79 -0.53 -8.78 -7.10
C PRO A 79 -1.23 -9.42 -5.90
N GLY A 80 -1.61 -8.60 -4.93
CA GLY A 80 -2.28 -9.04 -3.71
C GLY A 80 -1.34 -9.53 -2.59
N VAL A 81 -0.03 -9.64 -2.81
CA VAL A 81 0.92 -10.02 -1.75
C VAL A 81 1.99 -8.96 -1.58
N ALA A 82 2.08 -8.37 -0.38
CA ALA A 82 2.98 -7.26 -0.10
C ALA A 82 3.60 -7.35 1.28
N LEU A 83 4.76 -6.72 1.45
CA LEU A 83 5.44 -6.59 2.74
C LEU A 83 5.15 -5.21 3.35
N THR A 84 5.02 -5.15 4.67
CA THR A 84 4.91 -3.90 5.44
C THR A 84 5.52 -4.07 6.83
N TYR A 85 5.34 -3.06 7.69
CA TYR A 85 5.77 -3.10 9.09
C TYR A 85 4.62 -3.42 10.05
N ASP A 86 4.95 -4.14 11.13
CA ASP A 86 4.03 -4.49 12.22
C ASP A 86 3.61 -3.35 13.15
N ARG A 87 4.07 -2.12 12.90
CA ARG A 87 3.79 -0.95 13.76
C ARG A 87 2.62 -0.07 13.32
N ASN A 88 1.90 -0.47 12.27
CA ASN A 88 0.80 0.29 11.68
C ASN A 88 -0.55 -0.42 11.92
N PRO A 89 -1.01 -0.55 13.19
CA PRO A 89 -2.18 -1.36 13.54
C PRO A 89 -3.50 -0.87 12.92
N HIS A 90 -3.68 0.43 12.68
CA HIS A 90 -4.90 0.94 12.06
C HIS A 90 -4.92 0.72 10.54
N THR A 91 -3.77 0.80 9.88
CA THR A 91 -3.61 0.36 8.49
C THR A 91 -3.82 -1.15 8.38
N GLU A 92 -3.40 -1.91 9.38
CA GLU A 92 -3.67 -3.35 9.46
C GLU A 92 -5.16 -3.67 9.49
N VAL A 93 -5.95 -2.90 10.24
CA VAL A 93 -7.42 -3.00 10.22
C VAL A 93 -7.95 -2.72 8.83
N ALA A 94 -7.50 -1.64 8.18
CA ALA A 94 -7.91 -1.29 6.82
C ALA A 94 -7.58 -2.40 5.79
N PHE A 95 -6.44 -3.09 5.95
CA PHE A 95 -6.10 -4.26 5.11
C PHE A 95 -7.09 -5.40 5.31
N ARG A 96 -7.43 -5.72 6.57
CA ARG A 96 -8.40 -6.78 6.87
C ARG A 96 -9.79 -6.45 6.34
N GLU A 97 -10.23 -5.21 6.49
CA GLU A 97 -11.51 -4.72 5.94
C GLU A 97 -11.54 -4.81 4.41
N ALA A 98 -10.39 -4.61 3.76
CA ALA A 98 -10.22 -4.80 2.31
C ALA A 98 -10.01 -6.26 1.87
N GLY A 99 -10.19 -7.23 2.77
CA GLY A 99 -10.14 -8.66 2.45
C GLY A 99 -8.74 -9.28 2.42
N TYR A 100 -7.73 -8.62 2.98
CA TYR A 100 -6.39 -9.18 3.08
C TYR A 100 -6.18 -9.95 4.39
N ASN A 101 -5.49 -11.07 4.29
CA ASN A 101 -4.88 -11.72 5.45
C ASN A 101 -3.66 -10.92 5.89
N VAL A 102 -3.49 -10.69 7.19
CA VAL A 102 -2.27 -10.08 7.72
C VAL A 102 -1.54 -11.06 8.62
N VAL A 103 -0.29 -11.36 8.28
CA VAL A 103 0.55 -12.35 8.97
C VAL A 103 1.94 -11.79 9.28
N HIS A 104 2.56 -12.24 10.37
CA HIS A 104 3.96 -11.90 10.64
C HIS A 104 4.90 -12.79 9.83
N ALA A 105 5.94 -12.20 9.24
CA ALA A 105 6.94 -12.90 8.44
C ALA A 105 7.56 -14.09 9.17
N ARG A 106 7.90 -13.94 10.45
CA ARG A 106 8.48 -15.03 11.26
C ARG A 106 7.54 -16.23 11.39
N GLN A 107 6.25 -15.99 11.50
CA GLN A 107 5.26 -17.05 11.62
C GLN A 107 5.02 -17.70 10.25
N LEU A 108 4.86 -16.90 9.19
CA LEU A 108 4.69 -17.39 7.83
C LEU A 108 5.86 -18.30 7.41
N LEU A 109 7.10 -17.89 7.69
CA LEU A 109 8.29 -18.70 7.39
C LEU A 109 8.31 -20.04 8.14
N LYS A 110 7.76 -20.10 9.37
CA LYS A 110 7.63 -21.38 10.10
C LYS A 110 6.57 -22.26 9.48
N ASP A 111 5.43 -21.68 9.11
CA ASP A 111 4.30 -22.40 8.51
C ASP A 111 4.65 -22.95 7.10
N ILE A 112 5.47 -22.22 6.33
CA ILE A 112 6.01 -22.72 5.07
C ILE A 112 6.97 -23.90 5.30
N LYS A 113 7.90 -23.77 6.26
CA LYS A 113 8.87 -24.83 6.57
C LYS A 113 8.23 -26.11 7.12
N SER A 114 7.10 -26.00 7.80
CA SER A 114 6.36 -27.15 8.31
C SER A 114 5.44 -27.79 7.27
N GLY A 115 5.33 -27.22 6.07
CA GLY A 115 4.41 -27.68 5.03
C GLY A 115 2.95 -27.32 5.28
N LYS A 116 2.67 -26.45 6.26
CA LYS A 116 1.30 -25.98 6.57
C LYS A 116 0.79 -24.99 5.52
N VAL A 117 1.67 -24.21 4.92
CA VAL A 117 1.35 -23.21 3.90
C VAL A 117 2.20 -23.45 2.67
N ASN A 118 1.57 -23.57 1.51
CA ASN A 118 2.24 -23.57 0.21
C ASN A 118 2.47 -22.10 -0.23
N PRO A 119 3.71 -21.66 -0.47
CA PRO A 119 4.00 -20.29 -0.92
C PRO A 119 3.27 -19.86 -2.20
N ASP A 120 3.03 -20.81 -3.11
CA ASP A 120 2.39 -20.52 -4.41
C ASP A 120 0.90 -20.17 -4.24
N GLU A 121 0.25 -20.73 -3.22
CA GLU A 121 -1.18 -20.54 -2.92
C GLU A 121 -1.47 -19.26 -2.10
N ILE A 122 -0.44 -18.51 -1.70
CA ILE A 122 -0.63 -17.29 -0.89
C ILE A 122 -1.24 -16.16 -1.73
N GLU A 123 -2.51 -15.86 -1.51
CA GLU A 123 -3.17 -14.72 -2.15
C GLU A 123 -3.64 -13.70 -1.12
N ASN A 124 -3.83 -12.45 -1.57
CA ASN A 124 -4.38 -11.34 -0.76
C ASN A 124 -3.80 -11.31 0.67
N THR A 125 -2.47 -11.26 0.79
CA THR A 125 -1.77 -11.38 2.07
C THR A 125 -0.75 -10.24 2.26
N ILE A 126 -0.87 -9.54 3.38
CA ILE A 126 0.09 -8.55 3.86
C ILE A 126 1.00 -9.21 4.90
N ILE A 127 2.30 -9.16 4.64
CA ILE A 127 3.32 -9.80 5.47
C ILE A 127 4.03 -8.72 6.30
N ASN A 128 3.79 -8.74 7.60
CA ASN A 128 4.37 -7.82 8.57
C ASN A 128 5.82 -8.21 8.91
N LEU A 129 6.74 -7.29 8.68
CA LEU A 129 8.13 -7.32 9.10
C LEU A 129 8.29 -6.65 10.48
N PRO A 130 9.18 -7.17 11.34
CA PRO A 130 9.50 -6.52 12.60
C PRO A 130 10.15 -5.16 12.34
N SER A 131 9.65 -4.12 13.01
CA SER A 131 9.94 -2.73 12.61
C SER A 131 10.55 -1.83 13.67
N ASN A 132 10.98 -2.38 14.81
CA ASN A 132 11.46 -1.61 15.98
C ASN A 132 12.51 -0.53 15.67
N GLU A 133 13.44 -0.79 14.73
CA GLU A 133 14.53 0.13 14.40
C GLU A 133 14.39 0.76 13.01
N LEU A 134 14.26 -0.05 11.96
CA LEU A 134 14.32 0.42 10.56
C LEU A 134 13.27 1.49 10.23
N SER A 135 12.05 1.31 10.72
CA SER A 135 10.95 2.24 10.47
C SER A 135 11.15 3.62 11.14
N ARG A 136 12.08 3.75 12.09
CA ARG A 136 12.43 5.05 12.69
C ARG A 136 13.23 5.92 11.73
N ALA A 137 13.86 5.33 10.73
CA ALA A 137 14.62 6.02 9.69
C ALA A 137 13.73 6.56 8.54
N ARG A 138 12.39 6.45 8.65
CA ARG A 138 11.42 6.86 7.62
C ARG A 138 11.60 6.13 6.29
N GLY A 139 11.93 4.84 6.36
CA GLY A 139 12.03 3.96 5.20
C GLY A 139 11.11 2.76 5.38
N GLY A 140 10.09 2.65 4.52
CA GLY A 140 9.27 1.44 4.39
C GLY A 140 9.97 0.31 3.64
N SER A 141 9.26 -0.80 3.50
CA SER A 141 9.77 -1.96 2.78
C SER A 141 10.09 -1.66 1.30
N HIS A 142 9.33 -0.77 0.64
CA HIS A 142 9.63 -0.35 -0.74
C HIS A 142 10.96 0.40 -0.83
N CYS A 143 11.25 1.31 0.11
CA CYS A 143 12.52 2.05 0.15
C CYS A 143 13.74 1.14 0.31
N MET A 144 13.58 -0.05 0.91
CA MET A 144 14.67 -1.02 1.13
C MET A 144 14.83 -2.04 -0.01
N THR A 145 14.10 -1.86 -1.11
CA THR A 145 14.12 -2.80 -2.23
C THR A 145 14.48 -2.11 -3.53
N CYS A 146 15.20 -2.84 -4.39
CA CYS A 146 15.49 -2.46 -5.76
C CYS A 146 15.16 -3.67 -6.65
N PRO A 147 13.91 -3.78 -7.15
CA PRO A 147 13.53 -4.88 -8.02
C PRO A 147 14.38 -4.89 -9.30
N ILE A 148 15.04 -6.01 -9.57
CA ILE A 148 15.86 -6.20 -10.79
C ILE A 148 14.96 -6.69 -11.94
N GLU A 149 14.00 -7.55 -11.63
CA GLU A 149 13.07 -8.16 -12.57
C GLU A 149 11.69 -8.31 -11.92
N ARG A 150 10.64 -8.07 -12.71
CA ARG A 150 9.23 -8.25 -12.36
C ARG A 150 8.48 -8.69 -13.63
N GLU A 151 7.61 -9.68 -13.48
CA GLU A 151 6.70 -10.16 -14.53
C GLU A 151 5.38 -9.38 -14.58
#